data_AF-A0A524E294-F1
#
_entry.id   AF-A0A524E294-F1
#
_cell.length_a   1.000
_cell.length_b   1.000
_cell.length_c   1.000
_cell.angle_alpha   90.00
_cell.angle_beta   90.00
_cell.angle_gamma   90.00
#
_symmetry.space_group_name_H-M   'P 1'
#
loop_
_entity.id
_entity.type
_entity.pdbx_description
1 polymer ?
#
loop_
_entity_poly.entity_id
_entity_poly.type
_entity_poly.pdbx_seq_one_letter_code
_entity_poly.pdbx_strand_id
1 'polypeptide(L)'
;MKIALASGQEASMIDDAESVIDLLNQQGADVILEMELAEALSSPGTSLDDIDAEVLAIVGSDRTVLNMLLKMGESTIPILPVLSRGQPDFFFDVTVGNFELVVEDLLSGEWTEDRRSRLSVTIGETPTPPILNELAIFAKRNATLIRYSLFLDGEEFWKDGSDGLIVATPTGSTAYSLSVGGPVILSPASVFSVIPVSSTNPARRPLILSDSISIEIRDLTSPVMVEVILDGQMRLNVDSGPIFIRRAQSDAIFVKLSEERIAALRGKLQKKTDILEDLAQDLPPSAKLVLKVLEYQDKLTHRQIIEETMLPARTVRHALSILMSEGLVKKQLSLRDSRRGLFMAVKPSER
;
A
#
# COMPACT_ATOMS: atom_id res chain seq x y z
N MET A 1 -22.23 -18.18 -7.95
CA MET A 1 -20.79 -17.91 -7.98
C MET A 1 -20.22 -18.25 -6.61
N LYS A 2 -19.09 -18.95 -6.55
CA LYS A 2 -18.37 -19.21 -5.30
C LYS A 2 -17.41 -18.06 -5.02
N ILE A 3 -17.58 -17.39 -3.89
CA ILE A 3 -16.71 -16.28 -3.47
C ILE A 3 -16.06 -16.65 -2.15
N ALA A 4 -14.74 -16.71 -2.13
CA ALA A 4 -13.99 -16.83 -0.90
C ALA A 4 -13.83 -15.45 -0.26
N LEU A 5 -13.80 -15.40 1.07
CA LEU A 5 -13.55 -14.19 1.83
C LEU A 5 -12.40 -14.38 2.81
N ALA A 6 -11.48 -13.41 2.83
CA ALA A 6 -10.43 -13.29 3.83
C ALA A 6 -10.42 -11.86 4.39
N SER A 7 -9.86 -11.68 5.58
CA SER A 7 -9.75 -10.35 6.20
C SER A 7 -8.42 -10.16 6.94
N GLY A 8 -8.12 -8.92 7.29
CA GLY A 8 -7.11 -8.63 8.31
C GLY A 8 -7.58 -9.03 9.71
N GLN A 9 -6.65 -9.17 10.64
CA GLN A 9 -6.90 -9.68 11.99
C GLN A 9 -7.35 -8.61 13.00
N GLU A 10 -7.44 -7.34 12.58
CA GLU A 10 -7.93 -6.27 13.44
C GLU A 10 -9.45 -6.36 13.58
N ALA A 11 -9.97 -6.14 14.79
CA ALA A 11 -11.40 -6.27 15.08
C ALA A 11 -12.28 -5.48 14.11
N SER A 12 -11.89 -4.25 13.76
CA SER A 12 -12.63 -3.44 12.79
C SER A 12 -12.68 -4.04 11.38
N MET A 13 -11.63 -4.74 10.95
CA MET A 13 -11.58 -5.42 9.64
C MET A 13 -12.44 -6.69 9.66
N ILE A 14 -12.54 -7.36 10.81
CA ILE A 14 -13.41 -8.53 11.00
C ILE A 14 -14.88 -8.10 10.96
N ASP A 15 -15.27 -7.05 11.68
CA ASP A 15 -16.64 -6.50 11.67
C ASP A 15 -17.05 -6.04 10.24
N ASP A 16 -16.11 -5.39 9.54
CA ASP A 16 -16.28 -4.97 8.15
C ASP A 16 -16.42 -6.19 7.22
N ALA A 17 -15.69 -7.29 7.48
CA ALA A 17 -15.81 -8.53 6.74
C ALA A 17 -17.16 -9.23 6.96
N GLU A 18 -17.69 -9.25 8.19
CA GLU A 18 -19.05 -9.73 8.46
C GLU A 18 -20.08 -8.97 7.64
N SER A 19 -19.96 -7.64 7.56
CA SER A 19 -20.85 -6.80 6.75
C SER A 19 -20.82 -7.19 5.26
N VAL A 20 -19.65 -7.54 4.74
CA VAL A 20 -19.47 -8.02 3.37
C VAL A 20 -20.07 -9.41 3.19
N ILE A 21 -19.87 -10.33 4.15
CA ILE A 21 -20.44 -11.68 4.15
C ILE A 21 -21.96 -11.62 4.11
N ASP A 22 -22.58 -10.80 4.97
CA ASP A 22 -24.03 -10.65 5.03
C ASP A 22 -24.61 -10.18 3.70
N LEU A 23 -23.95 -9.24 3.04
CA LEU A 23 -24.38 -8.72 1.76
C LEU A 23 -24.26 -9.76 0.64
N LEU A 24 -23.15 -10.52 0.61
CA LEU A 24 -22.96 -11.61 -0.34
C LEU A 24 -24.03 -12.70 -0.17
N ASN A 25 -24.33 -13.09 1.08
CA ASN A 25 -25.36 -14.07 1.39
C ASN A 25 -26.76 -13.58 0.98
N GLN A 26 -27.08 -12.30 1.23
CA GLN A 26 -28.36 -11.70 0.81
C GLN A 26 -28.55 -11.72 -0.72
N GLN A 27 -27.45 -11.61 -1.48
CA GLN A 27 -27.45 -11.67 -2.94
C GLN A 27 -27.31 -13.11 -3.48
N GLY A 28 -27.30 -14.12 -2.61
CA GLY A 28 -27.29 -15.54 -3.00
C GLY A 28 -25.93 -16.07 -3.45
N ALA A 29 -24.82 -15.45 -3.03
CA ALA A 29 -23.48 -15.97 -3.25
C ALA A 29 -23.23 -17.25 -2.42
N ASP A 30 -22.40 -18.17 -2.92
CA ASP A 30 -21.86 -19.28 -2.14
C ASP A 30 -20.56 -18.81 -1.49
N VAL A 31 -20.62 -18.43 -0.21
CA VAL A 31 -19.52 -17.80 0.52
C VAL A 31 -18.65 -18.84 1.21
N ILE A 32 -17.35 -18.84 0.89
CA ILE A 32 -16.33 -19.67 1.54
C ILE A 32 -15.49 -18.77 2.46
N LEU A 33 -15.31 -19.15 3.72
CA LEU A 33 -14.46 -18.39 4.64
C LEU A 33 -13.04 -18.97 4.63
N GLU A 34 -12.05 -18.10 4.45
CA GLU A 34 -10.64 -18.43 4.71
C GLU A 34 -10.45 -18.78 6.19
N MET A 35 -9.55 -19.72 6.48
CA MET A 35 -9.36 -20.32 7.80
C MET A 35 -9.24 -19.29 8.93
N GLU A 36 -8.38 -18.28 8.80
CA GLU A 36 -8.16 -17.33 9.91
C GLU A 36 -9.38 -16.43 10.14
N LEU A 37 -10.06 -16.00 9.08
CA LEU A 37 -11.32 -15.25 9.21
C LEU A 37 -12.41 -16.13 9.86
N ALA A 38 -12.52 -17.38 9.44
CA ALA A 38 -13.51 -18.30 9.96
C ALA A 38 -13.29 -18.58 11.46
N GLU A 39 -12.03 -18.75 11.89
CA GLU A 39 -11.67 -18.87 13.30
C GLU A 39 -12.08 -17.64 14.10
N ALA A 40 -11.82 -16.43 13.60
CA ALA A 40 -12.24 -15.19 14.24
C ALA A 40 -13.76 -15.08 14.39
N LEU A 41 -14.52 -15.60 13.42
CA LEU A 41 -15.98 -15.63 13.41
C LEU A 41 -16.60 -16.90 14.04
N SER A 42 -15.77 -17.77 14.65
CA SER A 42 -16.22 -19.05 15.22
C SER A 42 -17.06 -19.90 14.23
N SER A 43 -16.66 -19.89 12.95
CA SER A 43 -17.34 -20.55 11.84
C SER A 43 -16.41 -21.57 11.15
N PRO A 44 -16.94 -22.51 10.34
CA PRO A 44 -16.11 -23.43 9.55
C PRO A 44 -15.29 -22.67 8.50
N GLY A 45 -13.99 -22.94 8.44
CA GLY A 45 -13.05 -22.32 7.50
C GLY A 45 -12.42 -23.31 6.53
N THR A 46 -11.84 -22.78 5.46
CA THR A 46 -11.11 -23.53 4.44
C THR A 46 -9.67 -23.00 4.35
N SER A 47 -8.70 -23.90 4.29
CA SER A 47 -7.30 -23.52 4.07
C SER A 47 -7.15 -22.88 2.69
N LEU A 48 -6.30 -21.86 2.55
CA LEU A 48 -6.06 -21.18 1.27
C LEU A 48 -5.71 -22.15 0.13
N ASP A 49 -4.98 -23.23 0.42
CA ASP A 49 -4.60 -24.26 -0.56
C ASP A 49 -5.80 -25.09 -1.06
N ASP A 50 -6.88 -25.15 -0.28
CA ASP A 50 -8.08 -25.95 -0.54
C ASP A 50 -9.27 -25.09 -1.03
N ILE A 51 -9.10 -23.76 -1.12
CA ILE A 51 -10.17 -22.87 -1.57
C ILE A 51 -10.45 -23.11 -3.06
N ASP A 52 -11.67 -23.58 -3.35
CA ASP A 52 -12.26 -23.65 -4.69
C ASP A 52 -13.27 -22.52 -4.86
N ALA A 53 -12.80 -21.34 -5.28
CA ALA A 53 -13.61 -20.15 -5.49
C ALA A 53 -13.23 -19.42 -6.79
N GLU A 54 -14.20 -18.68 -7.35
CA GLU A 54 -14.01 -17.89 -8.57
C GLU A 54 -13.34 -16.55 -8.28
N VAL A 55 -13.58 -15.99 -7.09
CA VAL A 55 -12.95 -14.75 -6.59
C VAL A 55 -12.66 -14.91 -5.10
N LEU A 56 -11.52 -14.37 -4.65
CA LEU A 56 -11.21 -14.16 -3.25
C LEU A 56 -11.34 -12.66 -2.91
N ALA A 57 -12.40 -12.29 -2.19
CA ALA A 57 -12.54 -10.94 -1.66
C ALA A 57 -11.70 -10.79 -0.38
N ILE A 58 -10.83 -9.77 -0.35
CA ILE A 58 -9.91 -9.53 0.75
C ILE A 58 -10.28 -8.21 1.42
N VAL A 59 -10.82 -8.27 2.64
CA VAL A 59 -11.22 -7.09 3.40
C VAL A 59 -10.05 -6.59 4.26
N GLY A 60 -9.62 -5.34 4.09
CA GLY A 60 -8.52 -4.81 4.89
C GLY A 60 -7.79 -3.63 4.25
N SER A 61 -6.46 -3.65 4.34
CA SER A 61 -5.53 -2.62 3.84
C SER A 61 -4.54 -3.20 2.81
N ASP A 62 -3.68 -2.37 2.24
CA ASP A 62 -2.63 -2.81 1.29
C ASP A 62 -1.77 -3.92 1.90
N ARG A 63 -1.44 -3.80 3.19
CA ARG A 63 -0.69 -4.81 3.93
C ARG A 63 -1.45 -6.13 4.04
N THR A 64 -2.78 -6.09 4.22
CA THR A 64 -3.60 -7.31 4.23
C THR A 64 -3.54 -8.02 2.89
N VAL A 65 -3.65 -7.28 1.79
CA VAL A 65 -3.59 -7.82 0.42
C VAL A 65 -2.22 -8.46 0.14
N LEU A 66 -1.12 -7.75 0.44
CA LEU A 66 0.23 -8.27 0.23
C LEU A 66 0.50 -9.53 1.08
N ASN A 67 0.08 -9.52 2.34
CA ASN A 67 0.20 -10.68 3.21
C ASN A 67 -0.61 -11.87 2.68
N MET A 68 -1.81 -11.63 2.17
CA MET A 68 -2.64 -12.68 1.59
C MET A 68 -1.99 -13.28 0.34
N LEU A 69 -1.44 -12.45 -0.55
CA LEU A 69 -0.72 -12.93 -1.73
C LEU A 69 0.51 -13.79 -1.39
N LEU A 70 1.22 -13.47 -0.29
CA LEU A 70 2.31 -14.31 0.20
C LEU A 70 1.81 -15.69 0.66
N LYS A 71 0.68 -15.73 1.39
CA LYS A 71 0.09 -16.99 1.86
C LYS A 71 -0.51 -17.83 0.73
N MET A 72 -1.12 -17.18 -0.26
CA MET A 72 -1.65 -17.82 -1.47
C MET A 72 -0.57 -18.47 -2.33
N GLY A 73 0.70 -18.05 -2.21
CA GLY A 73 1.81 -18.62 -2.96
C GLY A 73 1.58 -18.54 -4.47
N GLU A 74 1.61 -19.69 -5.15
CA GLU A 74 1.42 -19.81 -6.60
C GLU A 74 -0.07 -19.87 -7.04
N SER A 75 -1.02 -19.74 -6.10
CA SER A 75 -2.44 -19.71 -6.43
C SER A 75 -2.77 -18.54 -7.36
N THR A 76 -3.66 -18.81 -8.32
CA THR A 76 -4.11 -17.85 -9.33
C THR A 76 -5.58 -17.46 -9.16
N ILE A 77 -6.16 -17.65 -7.97
CA ILE A 77 -7.53 -17.19 -7.68
C ILE A 77 -7.55 -15.66 -7.82
N PRO A 78 -8.43 -15.08 -8.66
CA PRO A 78 -8.57 -13.64 -8.78
C PRO A 78 -8.95 -13.00 -7.45
N ILE A 79 -8.25 -11.94 -7.04
CA ILE A 79 -8.47 -11.23 -5.79
C ILE A 79 -9.25 -9.94 -6.01
N LEU A 80 -10.21 -9.65 -5.13
CA LEU A 80 -10.88 -8.37 -5.04
C LEU A 80 -10.50 -7.70 -3.70
N PRO A 81 -9.60 -6.71 -3.71
CA PRO A 81 -9.34 -5.89 -2.54
C PRO A 81 -10.59 -5.07 -2.17
N VAL A 82 -11.02 -5.16 -0.91
CA VAL A 82 -12.12 -4.38 -0.34
C VAL A 82 -11.58 -3.57 0.85
N LEU A 83 -11.55 -2.25 0.70
CA LEU A 83 -10.95 -1.37 1.70
C LEU A 83 -11.83 -1.34 2.95
N SER A 84 -11.25 -1.80 4.06
CA SER A 84 -11.79 -1.57 5.39
C SER A 84 -11.54 -0.12 5.80
N ARG A 85 -12.31 0.41 6.76
CA ARG A 85 -12.25 1.83 7.15
C ARG A 85 -10.80 2.27 7.47
N GLY A 86 -10.31 3.32 6.80
CA GLY A 86 -8.92 3.75 6.98
C GLY A 86 -8.49 4.88 6.05
N GLN A 87 -7.18 5.11 5.98
CA GLN A 87 -6.57 6.04 5.01
C GLN A 87 -6.68 5.49 3.58
N PRO A 88 -6.52 6.34 2.54
CA PRO A 88 -6.48 5.88 1.17
C PRO A 88 -5.29 4.92 0.95
N ASP A 89 -5.60 3.74 0.40
CA ASP A 89 -4.66 2.67 0.10
C ASP A 89 -4.63 2.40 -1.42
N PHE A 90 -3.51 1.90 -1.93
CA PHE A 90 -3.19 1.87 -3.37
C PHE A 90 -4.00 0.85 -4.17
N PHE A 91 -4.34 -0.31 -3.59
CA PHE A 91 -4.97 -1.42 -4.32
C PHE A 91 -6.50 -1.36 -4.43
N PHE A 92 -7.15 -0.31 -3.91
CA PHE A 92 -8.58 -0.34 -3.63
C PHE A 92 -9.39 0.66 -4.45
N ASP A 93 -10.17 0.14 -5.40
CA ASP A 93 -11.31 0.87 -5.98
C ASP A 93 -12.62 0.59 -5.21
N VAL A 94 -12.68 -0.52 -4.48
CA VAL A 94 -13.84 -0.97 -3.70
C VAL A 94 -13.57 -0.80 -2.21
N THR A 95 -14.59 -0.33 -1.50
CA THR A 95 -14.62 -0.15 -0.05
C THR A 95 -15.81 -0.90 0.52
N VAL A 96 -15.81 -1.23 1.81
CA VAL A 96 -17.00 -1.85 2.44
C VAL A 96 -18.25 -0.99 2.25
N GLY A 97 -18.10 0.34 2.32
CA GLY A 97 -19.22 1.29 2.18
C GLY A 97 -19.80 1.42 0.76
N ASN A 98 -19.13 0.90 -0.26
CA ASN A 98 -19.63 0.90 -1.64
C ASN A 98 -19.71 -0.52 -2.24
N PHE A 99 -19.46 -1.56 -1.43
CA PHE A 99 -19.41 -2.95 -1.88
C PHE A 99 -20.73 -3.40 -2.53
N GLU A 100 -21.88 -2.95 -2.02
CA GLU A 100 -23.20 -3.23 -2.60
C GLU A 100 -23.28 -2.89 -4.09
N LEU A 101 -22.55 -1.87 -4.55
CA LEU A 101 -22.57 -1.45 -5.96
C LEU A 101 -21.83 -2.42 -6.88
N VAL A 102 -20.98 -3.28 -6.33
CA VAL A 102 -20.13 -4.20 -7.11
C VAL A 102 -20.55 -5.65 -6.98
N VAL A 103 -21.38 -6.01 -5.98
CA VAL A 103 -21.81 -7.41 -5.79
C VAL A 103 -22.53 -7.96 -7.02
N GLU A 104 -23.41 -7.17 -7.64
CA GLU A 104 -24.12 -7.60 -8.85
C GLU A 104 -23.14 -7.87 -10.01
N ASP A 105 -22.15 -7.01 -10.20
CA ASP A 105 -21.12 -7.19 -11.24
C ASP A 105 -20.29 -8.46 -10.98
N LEU A 106 -19.93 -8.71 -9.72
CA LEU A 106 -19.20 -9.92 -9.34
C LEU A 106 -20.00 -11.17 -9.68
N LEU A 107 -21.24 -11.25 -9.19
CA LEU A 107 -22.10 -12.43 -9.32
C LEU A 107 -22.53 -12.70 -10.77
N SER A 108 -22.65 -11.65 -11.58
CA SER A 108 -22.94 -11.76 -13.02
C SER A 108 -21.71 -12.04 -13.88
N GLY A 109 -20.49 -11.94 -13.31
CA GLY A 109 -19.24 -12.12 -14.05
C GLY A 109 -18.86 -10.91 -14.91
N GLU A 110 -19.44 -9.73 -14.65
CA GLU A 110 -19.18 -8.47 -15.37
C GLU A 110 -17.89 -7.80 -14.86
N TRP A 111 -16.79 -8.54 -14.92
CA TRP A 111 -15.46 -8.09 -14.54
C TRP A 111 -14.39 -8.77 -15.41
N THR A 112 -13.17 -8.24 -15.38
CA THR A 112 -12.02 -8.73 -16.14
C THR A 112 -10.82 -8.93 -15.23
N GLU A 113 -9.81 -9.66 -15.69
CA GLU A 113 -8.58 -9.87 -14.93
C GLU A 113 -7.55 -8.77 -15.22
N ASP A 114 -7.04 -8.11 -14.17
CA ASP A 114 -5.82 -7.31 -14.21
C ASP A 114 -4.65 -8.14 -13.66
N ARG A 115 -3.79 -8.59 -14.57
CA ARG A 115 -2.66 -9.48 -14.26
C ARG A 115 -1.41 -8.67 -13.96
N ARG A 116 -0.84 -8.90 -12.77
CA ARG A 116 0.36 -8.20 -12.29
C ARG A 116 1.50 -9.17 -12.06
N SER A 117 2.62 -8.92 -12.74
CA SER A 117 3.84 -9.72 -12.62
C SER A 117 4.36 -9.75 -11.18
N ARG A 118 4.86 -10.90 -10.75
CA ARG A 118 5.48 -11.12 -9.44
C ARG A 118 6.96 -11.50 -9.56
N LEU A 119 7.73 -11.28 -8.50
CA LEU A 119 9.10 -11.80 -8.38
C LEU A 119 9.08 -13.16 -7.67
N SER A 120 9.84 -14.11 -8.20
CA SER A 120 10.24 -15.32 -7.51
C SER A 120 11.66 -15.13 -6.99
N VAL A 121 11.85 -15.37 -5.69
CA VAL A 121 13.13 -15.19 -5.01
C VAL A 121 13.57 -16.53 -4.42
N THR A 122 14.86 -16.82 -4.51
CA THR A 122 15.50 -17.94 -3.83
C THR A 122 16.76 -17.44 -3.13
N ILE A 123 16.86 -17.65 -1.83
CA ILE A 123 18.00 -17.22 -1.00
C ILE A 123 18.83 -18.47 -0.69
N GLY A 124 20.02 -18.58 -1.26
CA GLY A 124 20.78 -19.82 -1.25
C GLY A 124 20.01 -20.93 -1.95
N GLU A 125 19.57 -21.92 -1.18
CA GLU A 125 18.73 -23.03 -1.64
C GLU A 125 17.26 -22.91 -1.20
N THR A 126 16.92 -21.87 -0.45
CA THR A 126 15.59 -21.70 0.15
C THR A 126 14.70 -20.86 -0.78
N PRO A 127 13.68 -21.47 -1.43
CA PRO A 127 12.70 -20.71 -2.20
C PRO A 127 11.79 -19.92 -1.26
N THR A 128 11.29 -18.79 -1.74
CA THR A 128 10.28 -17.99 -1.03
C THR A 128 8.99 -17.95 -1.85
N PRO A 129 7.84 -17.62 -1.22
CA PRO A 129 6.63 -17.32 -1.98
C PRO A 129 6.86 -16.18 -2.98
N PRO A 130 6.14 -16.15 -4.11
CA PRO A 130 6.16 -15.03 -5.04
C PRO A 130 5.69 -13.74 -4.37
N ILE A 131 6.35 -12.63 -4.72
CA ILE A 131 6.08 -11.31 -4.14
C ILE A 131 5.61 -10.32 -5.21
N LEU A 132 4.73 -9.39 -4.83
CA LEU A 132 4.08 -8.47 -5.77
C LEU A 132 4.89 -7.20 -6.00
N ASN A 133 5.46 -6.61 -4.95
CA ASN A 133 6.08 -5.29 -5.01
C ASN A 133 7.59 -5.39 -5.19
N GLU A 134 8.33 -5.68 -4.13
CA GLU A 134 9.79 -5.64 -4.16
C GLU A 134 10.47 -6.58 -3.18
N LEU A 135 11.65 -7.03 -3.60
CA LEU A 135 12.69 -7.51 -2.71
C LEU A 135 13.60 -6.34 -2.34
N ALA A 136 13.92 -6.21 -1.07
CA ALA A 136 14.87 -5.23 -0.58
C ALA A 136 15.94 -5.88 0.30
N ILE A 137 17.21 -5.57 0.03
CA ILE A 137 18.38 -6.11 0.71
C ILE A 137 19.02 -4.99 1.52
N PHE A 138 19.16 -5.17 2.82
CA PHE A 138 19.78 -4.18 3.71
C PHE A 138 20.65 -4.83 4.77
N ALA A 139 21.63 -4.07 5.27
CA ALA A 139 22.27 -4.41 6.53
C ALA A 139 21.26 -4.25 7.68
N LYS A 140 21.21 -5.22 8.61
CA LYS A 140 20.30 -5.20 9.76
C LYS A 140 20.58 -4.06 10.74
N ARG A 141 21.79 -3.49 10.69
CA ARG A 141 22.16 -2.29 11.43
C ARG A 141 22.18 -1.11 10.48
N ASN A 142 21.48 -0.05 10.86
CA ASN A 142 21.44 1.22 10.13
C ASN A 142 22.86 1.77 9.88
N ALA A 143 22.98 2.56 8.80
CA ALA A 143 24.24 3.21 8.39
C ALA A 143 25.41 2.23 8.23
N THR A 144 25.13 1.00 7.77
CA THR A 144 26.13 -0.02 7.47
C THR A 144 25.99 -0.45 6.03
N LEU A 145 27.10 -0.44 5.28
CA LEU A 145 27.10 -0.84 3.88
C LEU A 145 27.00 -2.35 3.71
N ILE A 146 26.20 -2.78 2.74
CA ILE A 146 26.36 -4.07 2.08
C ILE A 146 27.30 -3.92 0.89
N ARG A 147 28.07 -4.96 0.58
CA ARG A 147 28.83 -5.10 -0.67
C ARG A 147 28.29 -6.30 -1.42
N TYR A 148 28.13 -6.18 -2.74
CA TYR A 148 27.57 -7.24 -3.57
C TYR A 148 28.05 -7.14 -5.02
N SER A 149 27.87 -8.24 -5.75
CA SER A 149 28.04 -8.36 -7.19
C SER A 149 26.68 -8.66 -7.82
N LEU A 150 26.25 -7.84 -8.78
CA LEU A 150 25.01 -8.04 -9.57
C LEU A 150 25.36 -8.81 -10.84
N PHE A 151 24.68 -9.91 -11.08
CA PHE A 151 24.76 -10.70 -12.29
C PHE A 151 23.42 -10.64 -13.03
N LEU A 152 23.48 -10.52 -14.35
CA LEU A 152 22.34 -10.59 -15.25
C LEU A 152 22.59 -11.73 -16.25
N ASP A 153 21.71 -12.72 -16.29
CA ASP A 153 21.86 -13.93 -17.14
C ASP A 153 23.23 -14.60 -17.02
N GLY A 154 23.74 -14.67 -15.78
CA GLY A 154 25.01 -15.30 -15.44
C GLY A 154 26.25 -14.44 -15.72
N GLU A 155 26.12 -13.26 -16.31
CA GLU A 155 27.22 -12.32 -16.54
C GLU A 155 27.31 -11.27 -15.43
N GLU A 156 28.52 -11.02 -14.91
CA GLU A 156 28.73 -9.98 -13.90
C GLU A 156 28.51 -8.59 -14.51
N PHE A 157 27.42 -7.94 -14.13
CA PHE A 157 27.09 -6.60 -14.63
C PHE A 157 27.83 -5.53 -13.84
N TRP A 158 27.79 -5.60 -12.50
CA TRP A 158 28.56 -4.68 -11.66
C TRP A 158 28.86 -5.21 -10.26
N LYS A 159 29.79 -4.53 -9.58
CA LYS A 159 29.95 -4.59 -8.11
C LYS A 159 29.62 -3.24 -7.50
N ASP A 160 29.06 -3.27 -6.31
CA ASP A 160 28.74 -2.06 -5.58
C ASP A 160 28.86 -2.22 -4.07
N GLY A 161 29.00 -1.08 -3.40
CA GLY A 161 28.77 -0.95 -1.97
C GLY A 161 27.69 0.10 -1.74
N SER A 162 26.64 -0.23 -1.00
CA SER A 162 25.48 0.64 -0.81
C SER A 162 24.81 0.38 0.54
N ASP A 163 23.90 1.24 0.97
CA ASP A 163 23.08 0.97 2.16
C ASP A 163 22.14 -0.23 1.91
N GLY A 164 21.72 -0.40 0.66
CA GLY A 164 20.90 -1.52 0.23
C GLY A 164 20.73 -1.64 -1.27
N LEU A 165 19.94 -2.63 -1.68
CA LEU A 165 19.55 -2.87 -3.07
C LEU A 165 18.08 -3.28 -3.10
N ILE A 166 17.31 -2.68 -4.00
CA ILE A 166 15.90 -3.02 -4.23
C ILE A 166 15.75 -3.61 -5.63
N VAL A 167 14.99 -4.70 -5.75
CA VAL A 167 14.50 -5.22 -7.03
C VAL A 167 12.99 -5.19 -6.98
N ALA A 168 12.36 -4.40 -7.85
CA ALA A 168 10.92 -4.14 -7.80
C ALA A 168 10.23 -4.43 -9.14
N THR A 169 8.99 -4.89 -9.06
CA THR A 169 8.05 -5.02 -10.19
C THR A 169 7.49 -3.64 -10.60
N PRO A 170 6.71 -3.55 -11.70
CA PRO A 170 5.98 -2.34 -12.01
C PRO A 170 5.03 -1.91 -10.88
N THR A 171 4.36 -2.87 -10.23
CA THR A 171 3.48 -2.62 -9.08
C THR A 171 4.25 -2.06 -7.89
N GLY A 172 5.43 -2.61 -7.59
CA GLY A 172 6.30 -2.11 -6.53
C GLY A 172 6.99 -0.78 -6.84
N SER A 173 6.91 -0.29 -8.08
CA SER A 173 7.56 0.97 -8.48
C SER A 173 7.03 2.19 -7.73
N THR A 174 5.77 2.14 -7.26
CA THR A 174 5.10 3.18 -6.46
C THR A 174 5.22 2.94 -4.95
N ALA A 175 5.81 1.82 -4.53
CA ALA A 175 6.02 1.45 -3.13
C ALA A 175 7.40 1.94 -2.64
N TYR A 176 8.20 1.06 -2.02
CA TYR A 176 9.46 1.51 -1.43
C TYR A 176 10.48 1.98 -2.48
N SER A 177 10.42 1.39 -3.68
CA SER A 177 11.18 1.82 -4.87
C SER A 177 11.08 3.34 -5.11
N LEU A 178 9.85 3.90 -5.05
CA LEU A 178 9.63 5.33 -5.28
C LEU A 178 10.36 6.19 -4.23
N SER A 179 10.36 5.74 -2.98
CA SER A 179 10.92 6.48 -1.85
C SER A 179 12.45 6.59 -1.92
N VAL A 180 13.11 5.64 -2.58
CA VAL A 180 14.57 5.63 -2.78
C VAL A 180 14.99 6.19 -4.14
N GLY A 181 14.07 6.83 -4.87
CA GLY A 181 14.35 7.49 -6.15
C GLY A 181 14.28 6.57 -7.38
N GLY A 182 13.61 5.43 -7.27
CA GLY A 182 13.23 4.60 -8.42
C GLY A 182 12.19 5.32 -9.32
N PRO A 183 12.14 4.98 -10.62
CA PRO A 183 11.13 5.54 -11.51
C PRO A 183 9.76 4.93 -11.25
N VAL A 184 8.69 5.70 -11.51
CA VAL A 184 7.33 5.16 -11.59
C VAL A 184 7.20 4.40 -12.90
N ILE A 185 6.72 3.15 -12.83
CA ILE A 185 6.51 2.26 -13.98
C ILE A 185 5.01 1.99 -14.08
N LEU A 186 4.43 2.27 -15.24
CA LEU A 186 3.01 2.04 -15.48
C LEU A 186 2.75 0.57 -15.80
N SER A 187 1.72 -0.01 -15.19
CA SER A 187 1.24 -1.35 -15.53
C SER A 187 0.31 -1.31 -16.76
N PRO A 188 0.30 -2.37 -17.61
CA PRO A 188 1.13 -3.56 -17.54
C PRO A 188 2.44 -3.40 -18.35
N ALA A 189 3.58 -3.32 -17.68
CA ALA A 189 4.90 -3.32 -18.32
C ALA A 189 5.67 -4.61 -17.97
N SER A 190 6.29 -5.25 -18.97
CA SER A 190 7.08 -6.48 -18.79
C SER A 190 8.54 -6.18 -18.42
N VAL A 191 8.72 -5.51 -17.28
CA VAL A 191 10.02 -5.04 -16.81
C VAL A 191 10.17 -5.20 -15.31
N PHE A 192 11.40 -5.35 -14.85
CA PHE A 192 11.79 -5.15 -13.45
C PHE A 192 12.71 -3.93 -13.32
N SER A 193 12.78 -3.39 -12.11
CA SER A 193 13.71 -2.34 -11.76
C SER A 193 14.71 -2.82 -10.72
N VAL A 194 15.98 -2.44 -10.88
CA VAL A 194 17.05 -2.69 -9.90
C VAL A 194 17.58 -1.34 -9.43
N ILE A 195 17.38 -1.02 -8.15
CA ILE A 195 17.62 0.31 -7.59
C ILE A 195 18.59 0.21 -6.41
N PRO A 196 19.84 0.70 -6.56
CA PRO A 196 20.76 0.76 -5.44
C PRO A 196 20.36 1.89 -4.49
N VAL A 197 20.31 1.59 -3.18
CA VAL A 197 19.97 2.55 -2.13
C VAL A 197 21.26 3.17 -1.58
N SER A 198 21.45 4.47 -1.77
CA SER A 198 22.65 5.20 -1.31
C SER A 198 23.96 4.55 -1.74
N SER A 199 24.13 4.30 -3.05
CA SER A 199 25.37 3.73 -3.58
C SER A 199 26.60 4.59 -3.27
N THR A 200 27.72 3.94 -2.94
CA THR A 200 29.04 4.58 -2.83
C THR A 200 29.61 5.00 -4.19
N ASN A 201 29.07 4.46 -5.29
CA ASN A 201 29.40 4.90 -6.63
C ASN A 201 28.31 5.87 -7.15
N PRO A 202 28.60 7.17 -7.25
CA PRO A 202 27.60 8.18 -7.63
C PRO A 202 27.14 8.10 -9.09
N ALA A 203 27.76 7.25 -9.92
CA ALA A 203 27.31 6.98 -11.28
C ALA A 203 26.22 5.89 -11.33
N ARG A 204 25.98 5.16 -10.24
CA ARG A 204 24.93 4.14 -10.19
C ARG A 204 23.55 4.79 -10.30
N ARG A 205 22.72 4.22 -11.16
CA ARG A 205 21.35 4.68 -11.44
C ARG A 205 20.41 3.48 -11.40
N PRO A 206 19.11 3.68 -11.14
CA PRO A 206 18.11 2.63 -11.34
C PRO A 206 18.24 2.02 -12.74
N LEU A 207 18.23 0.69 -12.81
CA LEU A 207 18.20 -0.06 -14.05
C LEU A 207 16.77 -0.52 -14.31
N ILE A 208 16.30 -0.40 -15.55
CA ILE A 208 15.08 -1.05 -16.03
C ILE A 208 15.49 -2.19 -16.94
N LEU A 209 15.05 -3.39 -16.60
CA LEU A 209 15.41 -4.64 -17.24
C LEU A 209 14.15 -5.33 -17.74
N SER A 210 14.24 -6.10 -18.82
CA SER A 210 13.15 -7.03 -19.15
C SER A 210 12.94 -8.00 -17.99
N ASP A 211 11.68 -8.30 -17.68
CA ASP A 211 11.31 -9.30 -16.67
C ASP A 211 11.66 -10.75 -17.05
N SER A 212 12.12 -10.98 -18.29
CA SER A 212 12.66 -12.27 -18.74
C SER A 212 14.09 -12.54 -18.29
N ILE A 213 14.82 -11.51 -17.84
CA ILE A 213 16.21 -11.62 -17.38
C ILE A 213 16.25 -12.26 -15.99
N SER A 214 17.19 -13.17 -15.80
CA SER A 214 17.55 -13.69 -14.49
C SER A 214 18.52 -12.73 -13.78
N ILE A 215 18.17 -12.36 -12.56
CA ILE A 215 18.97 -11.45 -11.72
C ILE A 215 19.57 -12.27 -10.59
N GLU A 216 20.88 -12.15 -10.38
CA GLU A 216 21.54 -12.79 -9.24
C GLU A 216 22.38 -11.79 -8.44
N ILE A 217 22.25 -11.86 -7.11
CA ILE A 217 23.09 -11.11 -6.18
C ILE A 217 24.07 -12.09 -5.55
N ARG A 218 25.35 -11.91 -5.86
CA ARG A 218 26.47 -12.75 -5.36
C ARG A 218 27.42 -11.90 -4.53
N ASP A 219 28.39 -12.55 -3.88
CA ASP A 219 29.42 -11.90 -3.05
C ASP A 219 28.85 -10.94 -1.97
N LEU A 220 27.64 -11.22 -1.50
CA LEU A 220 26.92 -10.38 -0.56
C LEU A 220 27.60 -10.43 0.81
N THR A 221 28.16 -9.31 1.25
CA THR A 221 28.94 -9.20 2.48
C THR A 221 28.63 -7.91 3.23
N SER A 222 28.67 -7.97 4.56
CA SER A 222 28.51 -6.81 5.45
C SER A 222 29.17 -7.11 6.81
N PRO A 223 29.66 -6.09 7.55
CA PRO A 223 30.13 -6.27 8.93
C PRO A 223 29.05 -6.75 9.91
N VAL A 224 27.78 -6.65 9.52
CA VAL A 224 26.63 -7.10 10.29
C VAL A 224 25.78 -8.04 9.43
N MET A 225 24.86 -8.73 10.08
CA MET A 225 23.87 -9.57 9.39
C MET A 225 23.12 -8.78 8.31
N VAL A 226 22.96 -9.39 7.14
CA VAL A 226 22.17 -8.85 6.04
C VAL A 226 20.77 -9.44 6.12
N GLU A 227 19.75 -8.63 5.83
CA GLU A 227 18.36 -9.04 5.80
C GLU A 227 17.79 -8.79 4.40
N VAL A 228 17.04 -9.77 3.91
CA VAL A 228 16.17 -9.66 2.74
C VAL A 228 14.75 -9.44 3.24
N ILE A 229 14.10 -8.42 2.70
CA ILE A 229 12.74 -8.01 3.03
C ILE A 229 11.92 -8.18 1.76
N LEU A 230 10.84 -8.96 1.84
CA LEU A 230 9.94 -9.25 0.72
C LEU A 230 8.58 -8.61 0.98
N ASP A 231 8.13 -7.74 0.07
CA ASP A 231 6.88 -6.94 0.17
C ASP A 231 6.73 -6.17 1.49
N GLY A 232 7.85 -5.85 2.15
CA GLY A 232 7.86 -5.23 3.48
C GLY A 232 7.35 -6.11 4.62
N GLN A 233 6.87 -7.34 4.35
CA GLN A 233 6.25 -8.22 5.36
C GLN A 233 7.20 -9.34 5.81
N MET A 234 7.77 -10.11 4.87
CA MET A 234 8.61 -11.27 5.19
C MET A 234 10.07 -10.85 5.28
N ARG A 235 10.73 -11.16 6.40
CA ARG A 235 12.11 -10.79 6.68
C ARG A 235 12.97 -12.03 6.92
N LEU A 236 14.02 -12.19 6.14
CA LEU A 236 14.90 -13.35 6.16
C LEU A 236 16.34 -12.88 6.31
N ASN A 237 17.06 -13.44 7.28
CA ASN A 237 18.50 -13.19 7.39
C ASN A 237 19.23 -13.94 6.27
N VAL A 238 20.27 -13.32 5.73
CA VAL A 238 21.14 -13.94 4.72
C VAL A 238 22.50 -14.20 5.37
N ASP A 239 22.77 -15.46 5.69
CA ASP A 239 24.02 -15.87 6.32
C ASP A 239 25.13 -16.08 5.29
N SER A 240 24.83 -16.87 4.25
CA SER A 240 25.75 -17.13 3.13
C SER A 240 24.97 -17.67 1.93
N GLY A 241 25.32 -17.22 0.73
CA GLY A 241 24.78 -17.75 -0.51
C GLY A 241 24.25 -16.67 -1.46
N PRO A 242 24.11 -17.00 -2.75
CA PRO A 242 23.55 -16.09 -3.74
C PRO A 242 22.05 -15.89 -3.51
N ILE A 243 21.53 -14.74 -3.95
CA ILE A 243 20.09 -14.50 -4.06
C ILE A 243 19.74 -14.54 -5.54
N PHE A 244 18.86 -15.45 -5.93
CA PHE A 244 18.34 -15.57 -7.29
C PHE A 244 16.98 -14.92 -7.38
N ILE A 245 16.77 -14.10 -8.40
CA ILE A 245 15.53 -13.35 -8.63
C ILE A 245 15.15 -13.51 -10.10
N ARG A 246 13.88 -13.83 -10.34
CA ARG A 246 13.30 -13.98 -11.68
C ARG A 246 11.81 -13.66 -11.65
N ARG A 247 11.17 -13.59 -12.82
CA ARG A 247 9.71 -13.57 -12.90
C ARG A 247 9.12 -14.85 -12.30
N ALA A 248 8.09 -14.72 -11.47
CA ALA A 248 7.36 -15.85 -10.93
C ALA A 248 6.58 -16.59 -12.03
N GLN A 249 6.23 -17.85 -11.77
CA GLN A 249 5.46 -18.65 -12.74
C GLN A 249 4.02 -18.15 -12.87
N SER A 250 3.47 -17.62 -11.77
CA SER A 250 2.11 -17.10 -11.71
C SER A 250 2.09 -15.60 -11.38
N ASP A 251 1.25 -14.86 -12.11
CA ASP A 251 0.94 -13.47 -11.84
C ASP A 251 -0.08 -13.37 -10.68
N ALA A 252 -0.07 -12.24 -9.97
CA ALA A 252 -1.21 -11.89 -9.13
C ALA A 252 -2.36 -11.43 -10.04
N ILE A 253 -3.56 -11.95 -9.83
CA ILE A 253 -4.72 -11.62 -10.65
C ILE A 253 -5.67 -10.78 -9.81
N PHE A 254 -5.89 -9.53 -10.21
CA PHE A 254 -6.86 -8.63 -9.58
C PHE A 254 -8.16 -8.62 -10.37
N VAL A 255 -9.29 -8.59 -9.68
CA VAL A 255 -10.59 -8.32 -10.29
C VAL A 255 -10.62 -6.85 -10.72
N LYS A 256 -10.78 -6.62 -12.02
CA LYS A 256 -10.93 -5.31 -12.64
C LYS A 256 -12.36 -5.11 -13.11
N LEU A 257 -13.05 -4.16 -12.47
CA LEU A 257 -14.39 -3.72 -12.84
C LEU A 257 -14.36 -2.81 -14.07
N SER A 258 -15.52 -2.57 -14.69
CA SER A 258 -15.64 -1.65 -15.82
C SER A 258 -15.20 -0.23 -15.46
N GLU A 259 -14.74 0.53 -16.46
CA GLU A 259 -14.32 1.92 -16.26
C GLU A 259 -15.50 2.78 -15.76
N GLU A 260 -16.72 2.51 -16.22
CA GLU A 260 -17.94 3.15 -15.72
C GLU A 260 -18.17 2.84 -14.24
N ARG A 261 -17.96 1.59 -13.81
CA ARG A 261 -18.10 1.20 -12.41
C ARG A 261 -17.03 1.86 -11.55
N ILE A 262 -15.77 1.83 -11.98
CA ILE A 262 -14.66 2.50 -11.30
C ILE A 262 -14.96 4.01 -11.18
N ALA A 263 -15.43 4.65 -12.24
CA ALA A 263 -15.83 6.06 -12.21
C ALA A 263 -17.00 6.32 -11.25
N ALA A 264 -17.98 5.43 -11.15
CA ALA A 264 -19.09 5.56 -10.20
C ALA A 264 -18.65 5.38 -8.73
N LEU A 265 -17.75 4.43 -8.47
CA LEU A 265 -17.12 4.23 -7.16
C LEU A 265 -16.30 5.46 -6.79
N ARG A 266 -15.43 5.92 -7.69
CA ARG A 266 -14.61 7.11 -7.53
C ARG A 266 -15.44 8.37 -7.40
N GLY A 267 -16.52 8.56 -8.14
CA GLY A 267 -17.43 9.70 -8.00
C GLY A 267 -18.12 9.77 -6.63
N LYS A 268 -18.31 8.63 -5.95
CA LYS A 268 -18.75 8.58 -4.54
C LYS A 268 -17.60 8.81 -3.55
N LEU A 269 -16.37 8.37 -3.87
CA LEU A 269 -15.16 8.69 -3.09
C LEU A 269 -14.78 10.18 -3.21
N GLN A 270 -14.81 10.74 -4.41
CA GLN A 270 -14.61 12.15 -4.76
C GLN A 270 -15.64 13.04 -4.07
N LYS A 271 -16.91 12.63 -3.94
CA LYS A 271 -17.87 13.38 -3.11
C LYS A 271 -17.46 13.51 -1.63
N LYS A 272 -16.54 12.69 -1.13
CA LYS A 272 -15.95 12.83 0.23
C LYS A 272 -14.60 13.58 0.23
N THR A 273 -13.80 13.48 -0.82
CA THR A 273 -12.44 14.07 -0.91
C THR A 273 -12.41 15.42 -1.64
N ASP A 274 -13.19 15.60 -2.69
CA ASP A 274 -13.21 16.80 -3.55
C ASP A 274 -13.81 18.02 -2.86
N ILE A 275 -14.67 17.84 -1.84
CA ILE A 275 -15.16 18.98 -1.04
C ILE A 275 -13.99 19.69 -0.31
N LEU A 276 -12.88 18.99 -0.05
CA LEU A 276 -11.71 19.54 0.61
C LEU A 276 -10.62 19.97 -0.38
N GLU A 277 -10.39 19.22 -1.47
CA GLU A 277 -9.39 19.60 -2.47
C GLU A 277 -9.82 20.79 -3.33
N ASP A 278 -11.10 20.89 -3.72
CA ASP A 278 -11.59 22.04 -4.51
C ASP A 278 -11.59 23.34 -3.67
N LEU A 279 -11.96 23.27 -2.39
CA LEU A 279 -11.88 24.44 -1.49
C LEU A 279 -10.42 24.80 -1.14
N ALA A 280 -9.52 23.82 -1.11
CA ALA A 280 -8.12 24.06 -0.80
C ALA A 280 -7.34 24.61 -1.99
N GLN A 281 -7.68 24.30 -3.24
CA GLN A 281 -6.91 24.74 -4.41
C GLN A 281 -6.78 26.27 -4.51
N ASP A 282 -7.84 27.01 -4.21
CA ASP A 282 -7.86 28.49 -4.23
C ASP A 282 -7.26 29.16 -2.98
N LEU A 283 -6.89 28.39 -1.95
CA LEU A 283 -6.29 28.95 -0.74
C LEU A 283 -4.83 29.39 -0.95
N PRO A 284 -4.42 30.52 -0.35
CA PRO A 284 -3.01 30.90 -0.31
C PRO A 284 -2.14 29.80 0.32
N PRO A 285 -0.86 29.64 -0.10
CA PRO A 285 0.02 28.60 0.41
C PRO A 285 0.17 28.56 1.95
N SER A 286 0.15 29.72 2.60
CA SER A 286 0.19 29.83 4.06
C SER A 286 -1.07 29.29 4.75
N ALA A 287 -2.24 29.44 4.12
CA ALA A 287 -3.50 28.89 4.63
C ALA A 287 -3.55 27.37 4.45
N LYS A 288 -3.06 26.85 3.32
CA LYS A 288 -2.90 25.40 3.09
C LYS A 288 -2.04 24.75 4.18
N LEU A 289 -0.87 25.34 4.48
CA LEU A 289 0.05 24.83 5.50
C LEU A 289 -0.57 24.85 6.90
N VAL A 290 -1.24 25.95 7.28
CA VAL A 290 -1.92 26.06 8.59
C VAL A 290 -3.05 25.03 8.71
N LEU A 291 -3.83 24.82 7.65
CA LEU A 291 -4.87 23.80 7.62
C LEU A 291 -4.28 22.40 7.83
N LYS A 292 -3.20 22.07 7.12
CA LYS A 292 -2.53 20.76 7.24
C LYS A 292 -1.99 20.48 8.65
N VAL A 293 -1.42 21.49 9.30
CA VAL A 293 -0.96 21.37 10.70
C VAL A 293 -2.13 21.12 11.66
N LEU A 294 -3.27 21.77 11.43
CA LEU A 294 -4.49 21.58 12.25
C LEU A 294 -5.22 20.26 11.95
N GLU A 295 -5.06 19.69 10.75
CA GLU A 295 -5.54 18.33 10.44
C GLU A 295 -4.73 17.27 11.17
N TYR A 296 -3.41 17.46 11.24
CA TYR A 296 -2.51 16.52 11.90
C TYR A 296 -2.60 16.59 13.44
N GLN A 297 -2.95 17.75 13.99
CA GLN A 297 -3.03 18.00 15.43
C GLN A 297 -4.42 18.54 15.81
N ASP A 298 -5.22 17.73 16.51
CA ASP A 298 -6.66 17.96 16.73
C ASP A 298 -7.04 19.38 17.25
N LYS A 299 -6.24 20.00 18.14
CA LYS A 299 -6.53 21.35 18.69
C LYS A 299 -5.26 22.11 19.03
N LEU A 300 -5.08 23.30 18.45
CA LEU A 300 -3.91 24.15 18.72
C LEU A 300 -4.28 25.58 19.09
N THR A 301 -3.45 26.19 19.95
CA THR A 301 -3.48 27.63 20.18
C THR A 301 -2.78 28.37 19.04
N HIS A 302 -3.09 29.65 18.84
CA HIS A 302 -2.40 30.49 17.86
C HIS A 302 -0.87 30.47 18.01
N ARG A 303 -0.35 30.32 19.24
CA ARG A 303 1.11 30.24 19.49
C ARG A 303 1.69 28.92 18.99
N GLN A 304 1.02 27.81 19.27
CA GLN A 304 1.46 26.49 18.80
C GLN A 304 1.43 26.42 17.28
N ILE A 305 0.41 27.00 16.63
CA ILE A 305 0.35 27.04 15.16
C ILE A 305 1.55 27.81 14.58
N ILE A 306 1.99 28.91 15.22
CA ILE A 306 3.20 29.62 14.81
C ILE A 306 4.45 28.74 14.96
N GLU A 307 4.57 28.05 16.09
CA GLU A 307 5.73 27.20 16.40
C GLU A 307 5.80 26.00 15.43
N GLU A 308 4.67 25.37 15.11
CA GLU A 308 4.59 24.21 14.21
C GLU A 308 4.75 24.58 12.73
N THR A 309 4.16 25.69 12.29
CA THR A 309 4.24 26.12 10.88
C THR A 309 5.51 26.91 10.57
N MET A 310 6.22 27.40 11.58
CA MET A 310 7.35 28.33 11.46
C MET A 310 7.03 29.62 10.69
N LEU A 311 5.74 29.96 10.54
CA LEU A 311 5.27 31.16 9.84
C LEU A 311 5.23 32.38 10.79
N PRO A 312 5.41 33.62 10.27
CA PRO A 312 5.23 34.82 11.07
C PRO A 312 3.82 34.92 11.68
N ALA A 313 3.72 35.45 12.90
CA ALA A 313 2.44 35.58 13.62
C ALA A 313 1.33 36.32 12.85
N ARG A 314 1.71 37.30 12.00
CA ARG A 314 0.76 38.01 11.13
C ARG A 314 0.23 37.11 10.01
N THR A 315 1.08 36.27 9.43
CA THR A 315 0.73 35.33 8.37
C THR A 315 -0.20 34.24 8.89
N VAL A 316 0.08 33.69 10.08
CA VAL A 316 -0.81 32.72 10.73
C VAL A 316 -2.18 33.32 11.02
N ARG A 317 -2.23 34.57 11.51
CA ARG A 317 -3.50 35.25 11.75
C ARG A 317 -4.32 35.45 10.46
N HIS A 318 -3.65 35.84 9.39
CA HIS A 318 -4.29 36.03 8.09
C HIS A 318 -4.80 34.69 7.53
N ALA A 319 -3.99 33.65 7.57
CA ALA A 319 -4.35 32.29 7.19
C ALA A 319 -5.57 31.77 7.96
N LEU A 320 -5.56 31.90 9.30
CA LEU A 320 -6.71 31.50 10.14
C LEU A 320 -7.97 32.31 9.82
N SER A 321 -7.85 33.59 9.48
CA SER A 321 -9.00 34.40 9.07
C SER A 321 -9.66 33.87 7.80
N ILE A 322 -8.85 33.48 6.80
CA ILE A 322 -9.33 32.91 5.54
C ILE A 322 -9.97 31.53 5.81
N LEU A 323 -9.27 30.65 6.54
CA LEU A 323 -9.78 29.32 6.85
C LEU A 323 -11.07 29.35 7.67
N MET A 324 -11.25 30.35 8.53
CA MET A 324 -12.51 30.55 9.27
C MET A 324 -13.62 31.09 8.38
N SER A 325 -13.34 31.97 7.41
CA SER A 325 -14.36 32.47 6.47
C SER A 325 -14.84 31.37 5.52
N GLU A 326 -13.94 30.48 5.12
CA GLU A 326 -14.26 29.27 4.32
C GLU A 326 -14.84 28.12 5.16
N GLY A 327 -15.06 28.35 6.46
CA GLY A 327 -15.62 27.36 7.39
C GLY A 327 -14.74 26.11 7.58
N LEU A 328 -13.47 26.14 7.19
CA LEU A 328 -12.53 25.01 7.26
C LEU A 328 -11.92 24.85 8.66
N VAL A 329 -11.87 25.94 9.43
CA VAL A 329 -11.37 25.97 10.80
C VAL A 329 -12.38 26.61 11.72
N LYS A 330 -12.62 26.02 12.89
CA LYS A 330 -13.44 26.61 13.96
C LYS A 330 -12.58 27.04 15.14
N LYS A 331 -12.98 28.17 15.76
CA LYS A 331 -12.36 28.69 16.99
C LYS A 331 -13.23 28.33 18.19
N GLN A 332 -12.67 27.59 19.14
CA GLN A 332 -13.28 27.30 20.44
C GLN A 332 -12.59 28.10 21.55
N LEU A 333 -13.33 28.41 22.62
CA LEU A 333 -12.76 28.99 23.83
C LEU A 333 -12.01 27.89 24.60
N SER A 334 -10.77 28.19 25.03
CA SER A 334 -10.07 27.30 25.94
C SER A 334 -10.70 27.37 27.34
N LEU A 335 -11.12 26.21 27.87
CA LEU A 335 -11.62 26.09 29.24
C LEU A 335 -10.55 26.36 30.30
N ARG A 336 -9.26 26.28 29.94
CA ARG A 336 -8.12 26.53 30.85
C ARG A 336 -7.66 27.99 30.89
N ASP A 337 -7.93 28.78 29.84
CA ASP A 337 -7.64 30.22 29.77
C ASP A 337 -8.55 30.87 28.72
N SER A 338 -9.59 31.57 29.19
CA SER A 338 -10.63 32.16 28.33
C SER A 338 -10.10 33.24 27.37
N ARG A 339 -8.87 33.71 27.56
CA ARG A 339 -8.19 34.66 26.66
C ARG A 339 -7.54 33.97 25.45
N ARG A 340 -7.46 32.64 25.43
CA ARG A 340 -6.85 31.85 24.36
C ARG A 340 -7.91 31.11 23.55
N GLY A 341 -7.95 31.39 22.25
CA GLY A 341 -8.73 30.59 21.30
C GLY A 341 -7.95 29.35 20.89
N LEU A 342 -8.62 28.19 20.93
CA LEU A 342 -8.18 26.96 20.30
C LEU A 342 -8.77 26.90 18.90
N PHE A 343 -7.94 26.56 17.93
CA PHE A 343 -8.34 26.37 16.54
C PHE A 343 -8.28 24.89 16.22
N MET A 344 -9.23 24.43 15.42
CA MET A 344 -9.31 23.05 14.98
C MET A 344 -9.92 22.99 13.58
N ALA A 345 -9.41 22.06 12.76
CA ALA A 345 -10.00 21.77 11.47
C ALA A 345 -11.42 21.20 11.68
N VAL A 346 -12.36 21.61 10.82
CA VAL A 346 -13.72 21.07 10.84
C VAL A 346 -13.71 19.72 10.13
N LYS A 347 -14.09 18.64 10.84
CA LYS A 347 -14.12 17.30 10.25
C LYS A 347 -15.31 17.19 9.26
N PRO A 348 -15.20 16.41 8.18
CA PRO A 348 -16.26 16.31 7.15
C PRO A 348 -17.63 15.89 7.67
N SER A 349 -17.69 15.21 8.82
CA SER A 349 -18.94 14.79 9.48
C SER A 349 -19.67 15.90 10.24
N GLU A 350 -19.06 17.08 10.40
CA GLU A 350 -19.60 18.21 11.18
C GLU A 350 -19.97 19.43 10.33
N ARG A 351 -19.99 19.29 9.00
CA ARG A 351 -20.40 20.34 8.04
C ARG A 351 -21.83 20.15 7.57
#